data_AF-A0A1H6FG63-F1
#
_entry.id   AF-A0A1H6FG63-F1
#
_cell.length_a   1.000
_cell.length_b   1.000
_cell.length_c   1.000
_cell.angle_alpha   90.00
_cell.angle_beta   90.00
_cell.angle_gamma   90.00
#
_symmetry.space_group_name_H-M   'P 1'
#
loop_
_entity.id
_entity.type
_entity.pdbx_description
1 polymer ?
#
loop_
_entity_poly.entity_id
_entity_poly.type
_entity_poly.pdbx_seq_one_letter_code
_entity_poly.pdbx_strand_id
1 'polypeptide(L)' 'MDRTFFQLWIRNQWKRERYAPSFHLDDESLDPKTWCRFPILSGGFSHELKEMRKNALSQMGEEPG' A
#
# COMPACT_ATOMS: atom_id res chain seq x y z
N MET A 1 -1.60 -7.09 -7.14
CA MET A 1 -2.01 -6.57 -5.82
C MET A 1 -3.45 -6.10 -5.89
N ASP A 2 -4.24 -6.35 -4.86
CA ASP A 2 -5.68 -6.02 -4.84
C ASP A 2 -5.96 -4.68 -4.13
N ARG A 3 -7.04 -3.98 -4.51
CA ARG A 3 -7.53 -2.74 -3.86
C ARG A 3 -7.67 -2.90 -2.35
N THR A 4 -8.05 -4.09 -1.89
CA THR A 4 -8.18 -4.42 -0.47
C THR A 4 -6.86 -4.26 0.27
N PHE A 5 -5.73 -4.67 -0.35
CA PHE A 5 -4.39 -4.52 0.24
C PHE A 5 -4.08 -3.05 0.52
N PHE A 6 -4.24 -2.17 -0.46
CA PHE A 6 -3.93 -0.75 -0.31
C PHE A 6 -4.83 -0.06 0.72
N GLN A 7 -6.12 -0.41 0.75
CA GLN A 7 -7.04 0.13 1.76
C GLN A 7 -6.63 -0.26 3.17
N LEU A 8 -6.32 -1.54 3.41
CA LEU A 8 -5.87 -2.02 4.70
C LEU A 8 -4.49 -1.44 5.04
N TRP A 9 -3.60 -1.34 4.07
CA TRP A 9 -2.28 -0.75 4.26
C TRP A 9 -2.38 0.65 4.84
N ILE A 10 -3.13 1.54 4.16
CA ILE A 10 -3.28 2.95 4.55
C ILE A 10 -3.98 3.07 5.90
N ARG A 11 -5.14 2.40 6.06
CA ARG A 11 -5.94 2.49 7.29
C ARG A 11 -5.22 1.95 8.52
N ASN A 12 -4.24 1.06 8.36
CA ASN A 12 -3.49 0.48 9.47
C ASN A 12 -2.11 1.14 9.68
N GLN A 13 -1.75 2.24 8.99
CA GLN A 13 -0.47 2.93 9.25
C GLN A 13 -0.33 3.36 10.70
N TRP A 14 -1.40 3.90 11.31
CA TRP A 14 -1.37 4.30 12.73
C TRP A 14 -1.03 3.16 13.68
N LYS A 15 -1.34 1.90 13.31
CA LYS A 15 -0.97 0.73 14.10
C LYS A 15 0.53 0.44 13.97
N ARG A 16 1.11 0.60 12.77
CA ARG A 16 2.54 0.42 12.51
C ARG A 16 3.41 1.41 13.28
N GLU A 17 2.98 2.66 13.39
CA GLU A 17 3.67 3.67 14.23
C GLU A 17 3.80 3.26 15.70
N ARG A 18 2.88 2.39 16.15
CA ARG A 18 2.82 1.89 17.52
C ARG A 18 3.42 0.50 17.69
N TYR A 19 4.14 -0.03 16.70
CA TYR A 19 4.84 -1.30 16.84
C TYR A 19 5.89 -1.23 17.95
N ALA A 20 5.92 -2.31 18.74
CA ALA A 20 6.96 -2.54 19.74
C ALA A 20 8.30 -2.74 19.01
N PRO A 21 9.43 -2.42 19.65
CA PRO A 21 10.74 -2.76 19.11
C PRO A 21 10.83 -4.25 18.76
N SER A 22 11.36 -4.55 17.58
CA SER A 22 11.53 -5.92 17.07
C SER A 22 12.83 -6.01 16.27
N PHE A 23 13.35 -7.23 16.10
CA PHE A 23 14.53 -7.46 15.28
C PHE A 23 14.19 -7.40 13.77
N HIS A 24 15.12 -6.89 12.97
CA HIS A 24 15.06 -6.91 11.51
C HIS A 24 15.73 -8.20 11.02
N LEU A 25 15.01 -9.06 10.30
CA LEU A 25 15.51 -10.35 9.82
C LEU A 25 15.75 -10.37 8.30
N ASP A 26 14.90 -9.68 7.54
CA ASP A 26 15.00 -9.57 6.09
C ASP A 26 15.69 -8.26 5.67
N ASP A 27 15.84 -8.04 4.36
CA ASP A 27 16.35 -6.77 3.82
C ASP A 27 15.32 -5.63 3.95
N GLU A 28 14.03 -5.97 4.10
CA GLU A 28 12.89 -5.05 4.18
C GLU A 28 12.07 -5.23 5.47
N SER A 29 11.50 -4.13 5.98
CA SER A 29 10.73 -4.14 7.25
C SER A 29 9.54 -3.18 7.24
N LEU A 30 8.47 -3.54 7.92
CA LEU A 30 7.27 -2.69 8.07
C LEU A 30 7.36 -1.66 9.20
N ASP A 31 8.48 -1.59 9.92
CA ASP A 31 8.67 -0.61 11.00
C ASP A 31 8.95 0.79 10.43
N PRO A 32 8.06 1.78 10.66
CA PRO A 32 8.24 3.14 10.16
C PRO A 32 9.39 3.87 10.87
N LYS A 33 9.86 3.39 12.02
CA LYS A 33 10.97 4.02 12.76
C LYS A 33 12.33 3.72 12.13
N THR A 34 12.43 2.62 11.38
CA THR A 34 13.70 2.13 10.85
C THR A 34 13.73 2.07 9.31
N TRP A 35 12.63 1.70 8.65
CA TRP A 35 12.64 1.48 7.19
C TRP A 35 11.41 2.03 6.46
N CYS A 36 10.23 1.41 6.59
CA CYS A 36 9.05 1.75 5.77
C CYS A 36 8.31 2.99 6.30
N ARG A 37 8.89 4.18 6.11
CA ARG A 37 8.25 5.44 6.46
C ARG A 37 7.08 5.73 5.54
N PHE A 38 5.88 5.80 6.10
CA PHE A 38 4.66 6.12 5.38
C PHE A 38 3.77 7.03 6.25
N PRO A 39 3.14 8.08 5.68
CA PRO A 39 2.36 9.01 6.49
C PRO A 39 1.07 8.37 7.01
N ILE A 40 0.74 8.64 8.29
CA ILE A 40 -0.51 8.16 8.92
C ILE A 40 -1.74 8.66 8.16
N LEU A 41 -1.71 9.91 7.71
CA LEU A 41 -2.74 10.53 6.90
C LEU A 41 -2.28 10.54 5.44
N SER A 42 -2.99 9.83 4.57
CA SER A 42 -2.68 9.78 3.14
C SER A 42 -3.95 9.73 2.29
N GLY A 43 -3.85 10.09 1.01
CA GLY A 43 -4.96 10.23 0.07
C GLY A 43 -5.58 8.93 -0.46
N GLY A 44 -5.25 7.78 0.12
CA GLY A 44 -5.94 6.53 -0.19
C GLY A 44 -5.53 5.85 -1.52
N PHE A 45 -4.54 6.37 -2.25
CA PHE A 45 -4.12 5.91 -3.59
C PHE A 45 -5.27 5.83 -4.61
N SER A 46 -6.29 6.69 -4.49
CA SER A 46 -7.51 6.54 -5.29
C SER A 46 -7.28 6.72 -6.80
N HIS A 47 -6.35 7.60 -7.18
CA HIS A 47 -6.02 7.85 -8.58
C HIS A 47 -5.20 6.70 -9.18
N GLU A 48 -4.15 6.30 -8.47
CA GLU A 48 -3.21 5.26 -8.84
C GLU A 48 -3.91 3.89 -8.95
N LEU A 49 -4.85 3.60 -8.04
CA LEU A 49 -5.65 2.37 -8.11
C LEU A 49 -6.60 2.34 -9.31
N LYS A 50 -7.15 3.50 -9.71
CA LYS A 50 -7.98 3.62 -10.91
C LYS A 50 -7.15 3.37 -12.16
N GLU A 51 -5.95 3.96 -12.21
CA GLU A 51 -5.00 3.76 -13.30
C GLU A 51 -4.53 2.31 -13.40
N MET A 52 -4.14 1.70 -12.27
CA MET A 52 -3.73 0.30 -12.22
C MET A 52 -4.84 -0.64 -12.73
N ARG A 53 -6.10 -0.37 -12.38
CA ARG A 53 -7.25 -1.13 -12.89
C ARG A 53 -7.43 -0.94 -14.40
N LYS A 54 -7.32 0.29 -14.89
CA LYS A 54 -7.40 0.58 -16.33
C LYS A 54 -6.30 -0.17 -17.09
N ASN A 55 -5.06 -0.11 -16.59
CA ASN A 55 -3.90 -0.75 -17.20
C ASN A 55 -4.02 -2.28 -17.17
N ALA A 56 -4.62 -2.85 -16.12
CA ALA A 56 -4.90 -4.28 -16.04
C ALA A 56 -5.94 -4.70 -17.10
N LEU A 57 -7.03 -3.94 -17.27
CA LEU A 57 -8.05 -4.22 -18.29
C LEU A 57 -7.50 -4.13 -19.72
N SER A 58 -6.70 -3.09 -20.01
CA SER A 58 -6.07 -2.95 -21.33
C SER A 58 -5.10 -4.09 -21.65
N GLN A 59 -4.41 -4.64 -20.64
CA GLN A 59 -3.53 -5.82 -20.81
C GLN A 59 -4.32 -7.11 -21.08
N MET A 60 -5.60 -7.15 -20.67
CA MET A 60 -6.48 -8.29 -20.91
C MET A 60 -7.23 -8.21 -22.25
N GLY A 61 -6.96 -7.18 -23.08
CA GLY A 61 -7.60 -7.01 -24.39
C GLY A 61 -9.06 -6.55 -24.31
N GLU A 62 -9.52 -6.12 -23.15
CA GLU A 62 -10.84 -5.50 -22.97
C GLU A 62 -10.69 -3.97 -23.07
N GLU A 63 -11.09 -3.42 -24.22
CA GLU A 63 -11.22 -1.97 -24.36
C GLU A 63 -12.28 -1.45 -23.38
N PRO A 64 -11.95 -0.47 -22.51
CA PRO A 64 -12.93 0.10 -21.60
C PRO A 64 -13.93 0.93 -22.40
N GLY A 65 -15.18 0.44 -22.47
CA GLY A 65 -16.33 1.18 -23.01
C GLY A 65 -16.73 2.39 -22.18
#